data_AF-A0A0D3F9U7-F1
#
_entry.id   AF-A0A0D3F9U7-F1
#
_cell.length_a   1.000
_cell.length_b   1.000
_cell.length_c   1.000
_cell.angle_alpha   90.00
_cell.angle_beta   90.00
_cell.angle_gamma   90.00
#
_symmetry.space_group_name_H-M   'P 1'
#
loop_
_entity.id
_entity.type
_entity.pdbx_description
1 polymer ?
#
loop_
_entity_poly.entity_id
_entity_poly.type
_entity_poly.pdbx_seq_one_letter_code
_entity_poly.pdbx_strand_id
1 'polypeptide(L)'
;MDQRDIIMLTRDYCENINWVNKPTILLHDALPNLLEDPEYVDLRDRGRTIFMHDEEHTLNSKIQRAFCPPKVVVHNPCLEYIKYIILPWFGNLEVVQNEWNGSTKTFVSMEELSVDYERGYLNSADVKMALEKAINNILEPVRDYFSGNTKAQALIMACQLQNEITGDVLKIQMQNKEMRHHRQYVLNF
;
A
#
# COMPACT_ATOMS: atom_id res chain seq x y z
N MET A 1 10.80 3.00 -1.33
CA MET A 1 12.17 3.47 -1.63
C MET A 1 12.97 2.26 -2.03
N ASP A 2 13.52 2.28 -3.23
CA ASP A 2 14.45 1.25 -3.68
C ASP A 2 15.80 1.49 -3.00
N GLN A 3 16.26 0.54 -2.18
CA GLN A 3 17.51 0.65 -1.43
C GLN A 3 18.69 -0.01 -2.17
N ARG A 4 18.46 -0.55 -3.37
CA ARG A 4 19.47 -1.31 -4.11
C ARG A 4 20.77 -0.53 -4.33
N ASP A 5 20.69 0.76 -4.67
CA ASP A 5 21.89 1.57 -4.92
C ASP A 5 22.81 1.67 -3.70
N ILE A 6 22.24 1.95 -2.53
CA ILE A 6 23.00 2.06 -1.26
C ILE A 6 23.55 0.70 -0.85
N ILE A 7 22.78 -0.35 -1.07
CA ILE A 7 23.17 -1.72 -0.77
C ILE A 7 24.33 -2.17 -1.65
N MET A 8 24.29 -1.86 -2.94
CA MET A 8 25.38 -2.13 -3.88
C MET A 8 26.64 -1.33 -3.52
N LEU A 9 26.50 -0.04 -3.18
CA LEU A 9 27.60 0.78 -2.70
C LEU A 9 28.27 0.20 -1.44
N THR A 10 27.47 -0.34 -0.51
CA THR A 10 27.99 -0.99 0.70
C THR A 10 28.84 -2.21 0.34
N ARG A 11 28.41 -2.99 -0.66
CA ARG A 11 29.17 -4.15 -1.13
C ARG A 11 30.52 -3.75 -1.73
N ASP A 12 30.51 -2.75 -2.59
CA ASP A 12 31.72 -2.22 -3.24
C ASP A 12 32.70 -1.65 -2.19
N TYR A 13 32.17 -0.97 -1.18
CA TYR A 13 32.98 -0.46 -0.08
C TYR A 13 33.64 -1.58 0.75
N CYS A 14 32.91 -2.64 1.07
CA CYS A 14 33.46 -3.80 1.78
C CYS A 14 34.58 -4.48 0.98
N GLU A 15 34.48 -4.49 -0.36
CA GLU A 15 35.52 -5.03 -1.25
C GLU A 15 36.77 -4.15 -1.24
N ASN A 16 36.60 -2.83 -1.36
CA ASN A 16 37.72 -1.88 -1.38
C ASN A 16 38.58 -1.92 -0.11
N ILE A 17 37.98 -2.21 1.05
CA ILE A 17 38.71 -2.29 2.33
C ILE A 17 39.10 -3.73 2.71
N ASN A 18 38.89 -4.71 1.82
CA ASN A 18 39.10 -6.14 2.09
C ASN A 18 38.42 -6.62 3.39
N TRP A 19 37.19 -6.16 3.62
CA TRP A 19 36.45 -6.49 4.83
C TRP A 19 36.08 -7.98 4.85
N VAL A 20 36.52 -8.70 5.88
CA VAL A 20 36.34 -10.15 5.99
C VAL A 20 34.87 -10.52 6.21
N ASN A 21 34.13 -9.73 6.99
CA ASN A 21 32.74 -10.01 7.36
C ASN A 21 31.75 -9.22 6.49
N LYS A 22 31.66 -9.57 5.20
CA LYS A 22 30.74 -8.89 4.26
C LYS A 22 29.28 -9.05 4.74
N PRO A 23 28.44 -8.00 4.64
CA PRO A 23 27.04 -8.08 5.04
C PRO A 23 26.27 -9.05 4.13
N THR A 24 25.35 -9.83 4.71
CA THR A 24 24.38 -10.61 3.94
C THR A 24 23.21 -9.71 3.57
N ILE A 25 22.93 -9.60 2.28
CA ILE A 25 21.87 -8.76 1.73
C ILE A 25 20.65 -9.64 1.49
N LEU A 26 19.56 -9.37 2.21
CA LEU A 26 18.26 -10.02 1.99
C LEU A 26 17.27 -8.95 1.55
N LEU A 27 16.87 -9.01 0.28
CA LEU A 27 15.86 -8.12 -0.30
C LEU A 27 14.52 -8.83 -0.29
N HIS A 28 13.47 -8.09 0.03
CA HIS A 28 12.09 -8.53 -0.11
C HIS A 28 11.43 -7.81 -1.28
N ASP A 29 10.36 -8.39 -1.83
CA ASP A 29 9.58 -7.73 -2.85
C ASP A 29 8.88 -6.48 -2.28
N ALA A 30 8.76 -5.45 -3.12
CA ALA A 30 8.01 -4.25 -2.78
C ALA A 30 6.53 -4.49 -3.08
N LEU A 31 5.66 -4.24 -2.10
CA LEU A 31 4.22 -4.27 -2.33
C LEU A 31 3.82 -3.16 -3.31
N PRO A 32 2.92 -3.45 -4.26
CA PRO A 32 2.46 -2.45 -5.23
C PRO A 32 1.55 -1.40 -4.56
N ASN A 33 1.39 -0.25 -5.21
CA ASN A 33 0.33 0.70 -4.84
C ASN A 33 -1.04 0.08 -5.13
N LEU A 34 -2.04 0.43 -4.33
CA LEU A 34 -3.41 -0.06 -4.52
C LEU A 34 -4.07 0.48 -5.79
N LEU A 35 -3.72 1.69 -6.21
CA LEU A 35 -4.31 2.32 -7.40
C LEU A 35 -3.46 2.01 -8.64
N GLU A 36 -4.08 1.97 -9.81
CA GLU A 36 -3.39 1.80 -11.10
C GLU A 36 -2.39 2.96 -11.34
N ASP A 37 -1.17 2.64 -11.78
CA ASP A 37 -0.13 3.62 -12.11
C ASP A 37 -0.13 3.92 -13.62
N PRO A 38 0.19 5.15 -14.09
CA PRO A 38 1.60 5.33 -14.52
C PRO A 38 2.25 6.73 -14.45
N GLU A 39 1.54 7.86 -14.55
CA GLU A 39 2.16 9.20 -14.80
C GLU A 39 1.40 10.38 -14.15
N TYR A 40 0.23 10.12 -13.55
CA TYR A 40 -0.73 11.16 -13.13
C TYR A 40 -1.32 10.94 -11.73
N VAL A 41 -0.85 9.94 -10.97
CA VAL A 41 -1.41 9.64 -9.66
C VAL A 41 -0.83 10.60 -8.64
N ASP A 42 -1.67 11.48 -8.04
CA ASP A 42 -1.26 12.41 -6.98
C ASP A 42 -0.50 11.67 -5.89
N LEU A 43 0.82 11.84 -5.82
CA LEU A 43 1.73 11.19 -4.87
C LEU A 43 1.27 11.33 -3.41
N ARG A 44 0.39 12.31 -3.14
CA ARG A 44 -0.18 12.61 -1.83
C ARG A 44 -1.49 11.89 -1.54
N ASP A 45 -2.11 11.24 -2.53
CA ASP A 45 -3.34 10.49 -2.31
C ASP A 45 -3.04 9.34 -1.34
N ARG A 46 -3.47 9.53 -0.10
CA ARG A 46 -3.35 8.56 1.00
C ARG A 46 -4.08 7.26 0.70
N GLY A 47 -4.99 7.26 -0.27
CA GLY A 47 -5.74 6.09 -0.74
C GLY A 47 -4.91 5.08 -1.54
N ARG A 48 -3.70 5.45 -1.98
CA ARG A 48 -2.80 4.56 -2.72
C ARG A 48 -2.15 3.46 -1.86
N THR A 49 -2.12 3.66 -0.55
CA THR A 49 -1.42 2.78 0.39
C THR A 49 -2.26 2.54 1.63
N ILE A 50 -2.11 1.36 2.21
CA ILE A 50 -2.66 1.03 3.52
C ILE A 50 -1.65 1.46 4.58
N PHE A 51 -2.11 2.19 5.59
CA PHE A 51 -1.31 2.53 6.77
C PHE A 51 -1.66 1.61 7.94
N MET A 52 -0.69 1.34 8.80
CA MET A 52 -0.86 0.47 9.98
C MET A 52 -1.92 0.96 10.98
N HIS A 53 -2.28 2.25 10.92
CA HIS A 53 -3.25 2.90 11.78
C HIS A 53 -4.50 3.34 11.02
N ASP A 54 -4.73 2.84 9.80
CA ASP A 54 -5.98 3.10 9.10
C ASP A 54 -7.14 2.48 9.90
N GLU A 55 -8.14 3.29 10.21
CA GLU A 55 -9.42 2.82 10.73
C GLU A 55 -10.11 1.91 9.70
N GLU A 56 -10.97 1.02 10.19
CA GLU A 56 -11.67 0.02 9.37
C GLU A 56 -12.35 0.67 8.15
N HIS A 57 -13.20 1.68 8.36
CA HIS A 57 -13.91 2.36 7.27
C HIS A 57 -12.96 2.97 6.21
N THR A 58 -11.80 3.48 6.64
CA THR A 58 -10.81 4.08 5.76
C THR A 58 -10.12 2.99 4.93
N LEU A 59 -9.71 1.90 5.58
CA LEU A 59 -9.10 0.76 4.91
C LEU A 59 -10.04 0.15 3.88
N ASN A 60 -11.30 -0.07 4.25
CA ASN A 60 -12.32 -0.63 3.36
C ASN A 60 -12.48 0.26 2.13
N SER A 61 -12.60 1.57 2.32
CA SER A 61 -12.69 2.55 1.22
C SER A 61 -11.48 2.50 0.28
N LYS A 62 -10.26 2.27 0.80
CA LYS A 62 -9.04 2.14 -0.01
C LYS A 62 -9.04 0.87 -0.84
N ILE A 63 -9.40 -0.27 -0.24
CA ILE A 63 -9.44 -1.57 -0.94
C ILE A 63 -10.55 -1.58 -2.00
N GLN A 64 -11.70 -0.98 -1.70
CA GLN A 64 -12.77 -0.84 -2.68
C GLN A 64 -12.32 -0.01 -3.91
N ARG A 65 -11.53 1.05 -3.71
CA ARG A 65 -10.92 1.85 -4.78
C ARG A 65 -9.73 1.18 -5.47
N ALA A 66 -9.16 0.12 -4.90
CA ALA A 66 -7.96 -0.52 -5.43
C ALA A 66 -8.20 -1.05 -6.85
N PHE A 67 -7.17 -0.99 -7.68
CA PHE A 67 -7.14 -1.58 -9.01
C PHE A 67 -7.21 -3.11 -8.88
N CYS A 68 -8.25 -3.70 -9.45
CA CYS A 68 -8.45 -5.15 -9.43
C CYS A 68 -9.27 -5.56 -10.67
N PRO A 69 -8.66 -5.46 -11.86
CA PRO A 69 -9.35 -5.78 -13.12
C PRO A 69 -9.80 -7.25 -13.14
N PRO A 70 -11.06 -7.55 -13.54
CA PRO A 70 -11.58 -8.91 -13.55
C PRO A 70 -10.78 -9.80 -14.50
N LYS A 71 -10.49 -11.04 -14.08
CA LYS A 71 -9.76 -12.06 -14.85
C LYS A 71 -8.31 -11.71 -15.20
N VAL A 72 -7.76 -10.63 -14.63
CA VAL A 72 -6.38 -10.21 -14.84
C VAL A 72 -5.59 -10.38 -13.56
N VAL A 73 -4.62 -11.30 -13.59
CA VAL A 73 -3.78 -11.62 -12.42
C VAL A 73 -2.50 -10.78 -12.38
N VAL A 74 -1.91 -10.53 -13.55
CA VAL A 74 -0.64 -9.81 -13.69
C VAL A 74 -0.83 -8.35 -13.27
N HIS A 75 0.09 -7.84 -12.43
CA HIS A 75 0.08 -6.48 -11.89
C HIS A 75 -1.22 -6.09 -11.14
N ASN A 76 -1.90 -7.07 -10.56
CA ASN A 76 -3.09 -6.83 -9.75
C ASN A 76 -2.70 -6.62 -8.28
N PRO A 77 -2.77 -5.40 -7.72
CA PRO A 77 -2.30 -5.13 -6.37
C PRO A 77 -3.08 -5.89 -5.31
N CYS A 78 -4.38 -6.15 -5.50
CA CYS A 78 -5.14 -6.96 -4.55
C CYS A 78 -4.58 -8.39 -4.45
N LEU A 79 -4.23 -8.99 -5.59
CA LEU A 79 -3.67 -10.35 -5.62
C LEU A 79 -2.24 -10.39 -5.07
N GLU A 80 -1.43 -9.37 -5.30
CA GLU A 80 -0.08 -9.27 -4.74
C GLU A 80 -0.12 -9.13 -3.21
N TYR A 81 -1.07 -8.39 -2.65
CA TYR A 81 -1.28 -8.34 -1.20
C TYR A 81 -1.70 -9.70 -0.64
N ILE A 82 -2.57 -10.43 -1.35
CA ILE A 82 -2.94 -11.80 -0.95
C ILE A 82 -1.71 -12.71 -0.94
N LYS A 83 -0.90 -12.64 -2.00
CA LYS A 83 0.32 -13.44 -2.15
C LYS A 83 1.35 -13.18 -1.07
N TYR A 84 1.68 -11.91 -0.81
CA TYR A 84 2.82 -11.56 0.04
C TYR A 84 2.45 -11.29 1.49
N ILE A 85 1.17 -11.06 1.80
CA ILE A 85 0.73 -10.77 3.17
C ILE A 85 -0.23 -11.85 3.67
N ILE A 86 -1.35 -12.06 2.97
CA ILE A 86 -2.46 -12.84 3.53
C ILE A 86 -2.12 -14.33 3.63
N LEU A 87 -1.63 -14.92 2.54
CA LEU A 87 -1.26 -16.33 2.53
C LEU A 87 -0.08 -16.64 3.47
N PRO A 88 1.00 -15.85 3.55
CA PRO A 88 2.05 -16.07 4.55
C PRO A 88 1.58 -15.88 5.99
N TRP A 89 0.60 -15.00 6.24
CA TRP A 89 0.12 -14.71 7.60
C TRP A 89 -0.86 -15.77 8.12
N PHE A 90 -1.84 -16.18 7.30
CA PHE A 90 -2.90 -17.10 7.72
C PHE A 90 -2.75 -18.52 7.18
N GLY A 91 -1.88 -18.73 6.18
CA GLY A 91 -1.76 -19.99 5.44
C GLY A 91 -2.87 -20.24 4.42
N ASN A 92 -3.91 -19.41 4.41
CA ASN A 92 -5.04 -19.51 3.48
C ASN A 92 -5.81 -18.19 3.36
N LEU A 93 -6.69 -18.10 2.36
CA LEU A 93 -7.67 -17.04 2.16
C LEU A 93 -9.06 -17.64 2.00
N GLU A 94 -10.01 -17.22 2.83
CA GLU A 94 -11.42 -17.54 2.66
C GLU A 94 -12.13 -16.46 1.84
N VAL A 95 -12.76 -16.87 0.74
CA VAL A 95 -13.55 -15.99 -0.13
C VAL A 95 -15.01 -16.44 -0.11
N VAL A 96 -15.90 -15.54 0.30
CA VAL A 96 -17.35 -15.76 0.25
C VAL A 96 -17.86 -15.24 -1.09
N GLN A 97 -18.41 -16.13 -1.91
CA GLN A 97 -18.95 -15.76 -3.21
C GLN A 97 -20.42 -15.32 -3.08
N ASN A 98 -20.72 -14.12 -3.57
CA ASN A 98 -22.07 -13.53 -3.48
C ASN A 98 -23.08 -14.07 -4.51
N GLU A 99 -22.74 -15.10 -5.29
CA GLU A 99 -23.75 -15.83 -6.05
C GLU A 99 -24.78 -16.41 -5.08
N TRP A 100 -26.07 -16.24 -5.37
CA TRP A 100 -27.33 -16.50 -4.62
C TRP A 100 -27.32 -17.49 -3.42
N ASN A 101 -26.34 -18.39 -3.30
CA ASN A 101 -26.18 -19.39 -2.25
C ASN A 101 -25.00 -19.16 -1.27
N GLY A 102 -24.17 -18.12 -1.43
CA GLY A 102 -23.16 -17.73 -0.43
C GLY A 102 -22.06 -18.76 -0.17
N SER A 103 -21.62 -19.50 -1.18
CA SER A 103 -20.58 -20.52 -1.00
C SER A 103 -19.24 -19.88 -0.61
N THR A 104 -18.71 -20.31 0.54
CA THR A 104 -17.33 -20.00 0.95
C THR A 104 -16.36 -20.97 0.29
N LYS A 105 -15.33 -20.44 -0.36
CA LYS A 105 -14.20 -21.20 -0.88
C LYS A 105 -12.91 -20.75 -0.19
N THR A 106 -12.10 -21.72 0.22
CA THR A 106 -10.79 -21.47 0.86
C THR A 106 -9.68 -21.76 -0.15
N PHE A 107 -8.74 -20.83 -0.28
CA PHE A 107 -7.56 -20.94 -1.13
C PHE A 107 -6.31 -21.02 -0.28
N VAL A 108 -5.46 -22.01 -0.51
CA VAL A 108 -4.20 -22.20 0.24
C VAL A 108 -2.96 -21.80 -0.58
N SER A 109 -3.14 -21.48 -1.85
CA SER A 109 -2.06 -21.16 -2.78
C SER A 109 -2.48 -20.11 -3.79
N MET A 110 -1.52 -19.35 -4.31
CA MET A 110 -1.79 -18.36 -5.36
C MET A 110 -2.14 -19.02 -6.69
N GLU A 111 -1.62 -20.21 -6.96
CA GLU A 111 -1.87 -20.95 -8.18
C GLU A 111 -3.37 -21.27 -8.31
N GLU A 112 -3.98 -21.77 -7.24
CA GLU A 112 -5.39 -22.13 -7.21
C GLU A 112 -6.30 -20.90 -7.32
N LEU A 113 -5.94 -19.83 -6.60
CA LEU A 113 -6.68 -18.56 -6.65
C LEU A 113 -6.58 -17.90 -8.03
N SER A 114 -5.40 -17.89 -8.65
CA SER A 114 -5.16 -17.26 -9.95
C SER A 114 -5.94 -17.96 -11.06
N VAL A 115 -5.96 -19.29 -11.07
CA VAL A 115 -6.72 -20.08 -12.06
C VAL A 115 -8.21 -19.75 -11.98
N ASP A 116 -8.77 -19.69 -10.78
CA ASP A 116 -10.19 -19.37 -10.59
C ASP A 116 -10.52 -17.93 -10.96
N TYR A 117 -9.62 -16.99 -10.66
CA TYR A 117 -9.78 -15.58 -11.00
C TYR A 117 -9.74 -15.37 -12.52
N GLU A 118 -8.76 -15.94 -13.22
CA GLU A 118 -8.62 -15.86 -14.69
C GLU A 118 -9.82 -16.49 -15.42
N ARG A 119 -10.34 -17.61 -14.90
CA ARG A 119 -11.54 -18.26 -15.45
C ARG A 119 -12.82 -17.47 -15.17
N GLY A 120 -12.79 -16.56 -14.21
CA GLY A 120 -13.94 -15.76 -13.78
C GLY A 120 -14.88 -16.49 -12.83
N TYR A 121 -14.43 -17.56 -12.19
CA TYR A 121 -15.16 -18.20 -11.08
C TYR A 121 -15.09 -17.35 -9.81
N LEU A 122 -14.06 -16.51 -9.70
CA LEU A 122 -13.97 -15.45 -8.72
C LEU A 122 -14.12 -14.10 -9.40
N ASN A 123 -14.97 -13.24 -8.84
CA ASN A 123 -15.08 -11.86 -9.28
C ASN A 123 -14.20 -10.92 -8.43
N SER A 124 -13.96 -9.73 -8.96
CA SER A 124 -13.13 -8.71 -8.30
C SER A 124 -13.67 -8.26 -6.93
N ALA A 125 -15.00 -8.18 -6.79
CA ALA A 125 -15.64 -7.73 -5.57
C ALA A 125 -15.43 -8.71 -4.42
N ASP A 126 -15.61 -10.01 -4.67
CA ASP A 126 -15.42 -11.07 -3.67
C ASP A 126 -13.96 -11.12 -3.18
N VAL A 127 -13.00 -11.00 -4.10
CA VAL A 127 -11.57 -10.91 -3.77
C VAL A 127 -11.27 -9.69 -2.90
N LYS A 128 -11.83 -8.52 -3.25
CA LYS A 128 -11.65 -7.28 -2.46
C LYS A 128 -12.24 -7.41 -1.06
N MET A 129 -13.44 -7.97 -0.92
CA MET A 129 -14.07 -8.18 0.39
C MET A 129 -13.26 -9.15 1.26
N ALA A 130 -12.76 -10.25 0.67
CA ALA A 130 -11.90 -11.20 1.38
C ALA A 130 -10.60 -10.55 1.85
N LEU A 131 -9.97 -9.75 0.97
CA LEU A 131 -8.77 -8.98 1.30
C LEU A 131 -9.03 -7.95 2.41
N GLU A 132 -10.13 -7.21 2.32
CA GLU A 132 -10.57 -6.22 3.31
C GLU A 132 -10.70 -6.85 4.70
N LYS A 133 -11.44 -7.96 4.80
CA LYS A 133 -11.61 -8.71 6.04
C LYS A 133 -10.27 -9.18 6.59
N ALA A 134 -9.43 -9.77 5.75
CA ALA A 134 -8.15 -10.31 6.18
C ALA A 134 -7.19 -9.24 6.69
N ILE A 135 -7.07 -8.09 6.01
CA ILE A 135 -6.20 -7.00 6.47
C ILE A 135 -6.75 -6.35 7.74
N ASN A 136 -8.08 -6.17 7.85
CA ASN A 136 -8.68 -5.67 9.09
C ASN A 136 -8.30 -6.53 10.29
N ASN A 137 -8.36 -7.86 10.16
CA ASN A 137 -7.96 -8.79 11.22
C ASN A 137 -6.46 -8.67 11.56
N ILE A 138 -5.59 -8.43 10.57
CA ILE A 138 -4.15 -8.21 10.82
C ILE A 138 -3.92 -6.89 11.58
N LEU A 139 -4.68 -5.84 11.27
CA LEU A 139 -4.50 -4.51 11.86
C LEU A 139 -5.23 -4.31 13.20
N GLU A 140 -6.19 -5.16 13.54
CA GLU A 140 -6.98 -5.07 14.78
C GLU A 140 -6.10 -4.94 16.03
N PRO A 141 -5.06 -5.77 16.27
CA PRO A 141 -4.21 -5.63 17.45
C PRO A 141 -3.45 -4.29 17.50
N VAL A 142 -3.15 -3.71 16.34
CA VAL A 142 -2.50 -2.41 16.23
C VAL A 142 -3.48 -1.31 16.63
N ARG A 143 -4.71 -1.37 16.12
CA ARG A 143 -5.78 -0.43 16.49
C ARG A 143 -6.09 -0.49 17.98
N ASP A 144 -6.17 -1.69 18.55
CA ASP A 144 -6.37 -1.90 19.99
C ASP A 144 -5.25 -1.29 20.84
N TYR A 145 -4.00 -1.47 20.40
CA TYR A 145 -2.86 -0.86 21.08
C TYR A 145 -2.95 0.67 21.08
N PHE A 146 -3.29 1.27 19.94
CA PHE A 146 -3.43 2.72 19.85
C PHE A 146 -4.70 3.22 20.55
N SER A 147 -5.81 2.49 20.59
CA SER A 147 -7.02 2.91 21.31
C SER A 147 -6.84 2.86 22.83
N GLY A 148 -6.05 1.90 23.33
CA GLY A 148 -5.77 1.72 24.77
C GLY A 148 -4.60 2.54 25.32
N ASN A 149 -3.76 3.16 24.48
CA ASN A 149 -2.53 3.83 24.91
C ASN A 149 -2.51 5.32 24.55
N THR A 150 -2.80 6.17 25.53
CA THR A 150 -2.88 7.64 25.37
C THR A 150 -1.58 8.27 24.83
N LYS A 151 -0.42 7.74 25.22
CA LYS A 151 0.86 8.22 24.69
C LYS A 151 1.02 7.87 23.20
N ALA A 152 0.62 6.66 22.81
CA ALA A 152 0.65 6.23 21.42
C ALA A 152 -0.33 7.04 20.56
N GLN A 153 -1.51 7.37 21.07
CA GLN A 153 -2.48 8.26 20.41
C GLN A 153 -1.90 9.65 20.17
N ALA A 154 -1.29 10.25 21.21
CA ALA A 154 -0.69 11.56 21.10
C ALA A 154 0.39 11.61 20.02
N LEU A 155 1.17 10.52 19.86
CA LEU A 155 2.17 10.40 18.81
C LEU A 155 1.55 10.34 17.41
N ILE A 156 0.49 9.55 17.20
CA ILE A 156 -0.22 9.50 15.91
C ILE A 156 -0.79 10.88 15.57
N MET A 157 -1.49 11.52 16.52
CA MET A 157 -2.09 12.84 16.30
C MET A 157 -1.02 13.88 15.94
N ALA A 158 0.12 13.89 16.64
CA ALA A 158 1.23 14.78 16.32
C ALA A 158 1.77 14.55 14.89
N CYS A 159 1.94 13.28 14.49
CA CYS A 159 2.36 12.95 13.12
C CYS A 159 1.33 13.37 12.07
N GLN A 160 0.04 13.20 12.33
CA GLN A 160 -1.04 13.61 11.42
C GLN A 160 -1.07 15.13 11.24
N LEU A 161 -1.03 15.89 12.34
CA LEU A 161 -0.96 17.35 12.32
C LEU A 161 0.28 17.86 11.56
N GLN A 162 1.44 17.23 11.78
CA GLN A 162 2.66 17.60 11.07
C GLN A 162 2.53 17.39 9.55
N ASN A 163 1.85 16.31 9.13
CA ASN A 163 1.59 16.05 7.70
C ASN A 163 0.64 17.09 7.09
N GLU A 164 -0.40 17.52 7.81
CA GLU A 164 -1.32 18.57 7.38
C GLU A 164 -0.61 19.91 7.24
N ILE A 165 0.14 20.33 8.27
CA ILE A 165 0.94 21.56 8.26
C ILE A 165 1.93 21.55 7.08
N THR A 166 2.64 20.44 6.88
CA THR A 166 3.59 20.30 5.77
C THR A 166 2.87 20.39 4.42
N GLY A 167 1.69 19.77 4.31
CA GLY A 167 0.85 19.83 3.11
C GLY A 167 0.42 21.25 2.76
N ASP A 168 -0.02 22.02 3.76
CA ASP A 168 -0.48 23.41 3.58
C ASP A 168 0.68 24.38 3.29
N VAL A 169 1.83 24.22 3.95
CA VAL A 169 3.04 24.99 3.65
C VAL A 169 3.45 24.80 2.19
N LEU A 170 3.41 23.57 1.68
CA LEU A 170 3.72 23.27 0.27
C LEU A 170 2.71 23.93 -0.69
N LYS A 171 1.41 23.92 -0.37
CA LYS A 171 0.38 24.61 -1.19
C LYS A 171 0.66 26.11 -1.28
N ILE A 172 0.95 26.75 -0.15
CA ILE A 172 1.29 28.18 -0.08
C ILE A 172 2.54 28.47 -0.91
N GLN A 173 3.56 27.63 -0.83
CA GLN A 173 4.78 27.79 -1.63
C GLN A 173 4.52 27.68 -3.13
N MET A 174 3.66 26.75 -3.57
CA MET A 174 3.27 26.60 -4.98
C MET A 174 2.49 27.82 -5.48
N GLN A 175 1.47 28.26 -4.74
CA GLN A 175 0.69 29.46 -5.08
C GLN A 175 1.58 30.71 -5.17
N ASN A 176 2.52 30.86 -4.24
CA ASN A 176 3.48 31.97 -4.27
C ASN A 176 4.42 31.89 -5.48
N LYS A 177 4.83 30.69 -5.91
CA LYS A 177 5.65 30.50 -7.11
C LYS A 177 4.87 30.89 -8.38
N GLU A 178 3.62 30.46 -8.49
CA GLU A 178 2.73 30.83 -9.61
C GLU A 178 2.48 32.34 -9.67
N MET A 179 2.20 32.99 -8.52
CA MET A 179 2.04 34.44 -8.46
C MET A 179 3.31 35.21 -8.87
N ARG A 180 4.49 34.72 -8.49
CA ARG A 180 5.77 35.33 -8.91
C ARG A 180 5.96 35.21 -10.42
N HIS A 181 5.70 34.04 -11.01
CA HIS A 181 5.73 33.88 -12.46
C HIS A 181 4.75 34.85 -13.15
N HIS A 182 3.51 34.94 -12.66
CA HIS A 182 2.50 35.83 -13.25
C HIS A 182 2.90 37.31 -13.16
N ARG A 183 3.47 37.77 -12.03
CA ARG A 183 4.01 39.14 -11.91
C ARG A 183 5.17 39.42 -12.87
N GLN A 184 6.03 38.43 -13.12
CA GLN A 184 7.14 38.57 -14.07
C GLN A 184 6.64 38.78 -15.50
N TYR A 185 5.54 38.13 -15.90
CA TYR A 185 4.93 38.30 -17.22
C TYR A 185 4.23 39.65 -17.38
N VAL A 186 3.60 40.18 -16.32
CA VAL A 186 2.89 41.48 -16.36
C VAL A 186 3.87 42.67 -16.40
N LEU A 187 5.07 42.53 -15.85
CA LEU A 187 6.10 43.59 -15.85
C LEU A 187 6.94 43.66 -17.14
N ASN A 188 6.76 42.71 -18.07
CA ASN A 188 7.47 42.65 -19.36
C ASN A 188 6.62 43.15 -20.54
N PHE A 189 5.50 43.82 -20.28
CA PHE A 189 4.68 44.60 -21.22
C PHE A 189 4.60 46.05 -20.74
#